data_AF-A0A956G0K4-F1
#
_entry.id   AF-A0A956G0K4-F1
#
_cell.length_a   1.000
_cell.length_b   1.000
_cell.length_c   1.000
_cell.angle_alpha   90.00
_cell.angle_beta   90.00
_cell.angle_gamma   90.00
#
_symmetry.space_group_name_H-M   'P 1'
#
loop_
_entity.id
_entity.type
_entity.pdbx_description
1 polymer ?
#
loop_
_entity_poly.entity_id
_entity_poly.type
_entity_poly.pdbx_seq_one_letter_code
_entity_poly.pdbx_strand_id
1 'polypeptide(L)'
;MNVNETTWRPPLPPVAETATGSTRRIGVEIEMIGLDVAEVAALVADELGGAIAAKNDYEHEVRGDADGVWTVELDSRQLKRLGRARTEATHSDDADGDDVVRGAL
;
A
#
# COMPACT_ATOMS: atom_id res chain seq x y z
N MET A 1 -19.18 8.10 21.09
CA MET A 1 -18.13 9.15 21.21
C MET A 1 -18.48 10.20 20.17
N ASN A 2 -18.86 11.41 20.60
CA ASN A 2 -19.25 12.47 19.66
C ASN A 2 -17.99 13.08 19.08
N VAL A 3 -17.60 12.66 17.88
CA VAL A 3 -16.59 13.35 17.09
C VAL A 3 -17.26 14.58 16.47
N ASN A 4 -16.83 15.77 16.88
CA ASN A 4 -17.21 17.01 16.21
C ASN A 4 -16.51 17.00 14.85
N GLU A 5 -17.26 16.66 13.79
CA GLU A 5 -16.78 16.66 12.41
C GLU A 5 -16.40 18.09 11.98
N THR A 6 -15.14 18.45 12.20
CA THR A 6 -14.57 19.64 11.58
C THR A 6 -14.21 19.25 10.16
N THR A 7 -15.02 19.66 9.17
CA THR A 7 -14.70 19.43 7.76
C THR A 7 -13.40 20.14 7.40
N TRP A 8 -12.28 19.42 7.45
CA TRP A 8 -11.00 19.92 6.98
C TRP A 8 -11.06 20.11 5.46
N ARG A 9 -10.80 21.33 5.00
CA ARG A 9 -10.70 21.67 3.57
C ARG A 9 -9.32 22.28 3.32
N PRO A 10 -8.32 21.49 2.89
CA PRO A 10 -7.03 22.05 2.52
C PRO A 10 -7.20 23.04 1.37
N PRO A 11 -6.48 24.19 1.37
CA PRO A 11 -6.55 25.13 0.27
C PRO A 11 -6.03 24.48 -1.02
N LEU A 12 -6.55 24.94 -2.16
CA LEU A 12 -6.03 24.51 -3.47
C LEU A 12 -4.56 24.90 -3.62
N PRO A 13 -3.75 24.11 -4.35
CA PRO A 13 -2.38 24.48 -4.63
C PRO A 13 -2.35 25.80 -5.42
N PRO A 14 -1.33 26.66 -5.25
CA PRO A 14 -1.24 27.95 -5.95
C PRO A 14 -1.31 27.84 -7.49
N VAL A 15 -0.96 26.67 -8.02
CA VAL A 15 -1.11 26.32 -9.43
C VAL A 15 -1.99 25.08 -9.53
N ALA A 16 -3.23 25.25 -9.98
CA ALA A 16 -4.23 24.17 -10.02
C ALA A 16 -3.98 23.14 -11.14
N GLU A 17 -3.18 23.50 -12.15
CA GLU A 17 -2.90 22.66 -13.30
C GLU A 17 -1.41 22.29 -13.40
N THR A 18 -1.13 21.19 -14.10
CA THR A 18 0.22 20.82 -14.53
C THR A 18 0.62 21.65 -15.75
N ALA A 19 1.90 21.60 -16.15
CA ALA A 19 2.36 22.25 -17.39
C ALA A 19 1.65 21.72 -18.66
N THR A 20 1.01 20.55 -18.59
CA THR A 20 0.28 19.91 -19.68
C THR A 20 -1.24 20.15 -19.61
N GLY A 21 -1.73 20.99 -18.68
CA GLY A 21 -3.16 21.31 -18.51
C GLY A 21 -3.98 20.25 -17.76
N SER A 22 -3.33 19.27 -17.11
CA SER A 22 -4.03 18.30 -16.26
C SER A 22 -4.24 18.86 -14.85
N THR A 23 -5.27 18.42 -14.12
CA THR A 23 -5.45 18.77 -12.71
C THR A 23 -4.23 18.36 -11.89
N ARG A 24 -3.66 19.30 -11.13
CA ARG A 24 -2.54 19.04 -10.21
C ARG A 24 -3.03 18.21 -9.03
N ARG A 25 -2.29 17.16 -8.70
CA ARG A 25 -2.53 16.32 -7.52
C ARG A 25 -1.58 16.72 -6.38
N ILE A 26 -2.05 16.61 -5.14
CA ILE A 26 -1.25 16.77 -3.93
C ILE A 26 -1.11 15.39 -3.30
N GLY A 27 0.13 14.98 -3.00
CA GLY A 27 0.39 13.81 -2.16
C GLY A 27 0.41 14.24 -0.69
N VAL A 28 -0.15 13.42 0.19
CA VAL A 28 -0.07 13.58 1.64
C VAL A 28 0.67 12.37 2.19
N GLU A 29 1.71 12.62 2.97
CA GLU A 29 2.52 11.59 3.62
C GLU A 29 2.43 11.78 5.14
N ILE A 30 2.27 10.67 5.86
CA ILE A 30 2.22 10.64 7.32
C ILE A 30 3.33 9.69 7.77
N GLU A 31 4.34 10.24 8.45
CA GLU A 31 5.46 9.47 8.97
C GLU A 31 5.26 9.12 10.44
N MET A 32 5.63 7.89 10.79
CA MET A 32 5.51 7.34 12.15
C MET A 32 6.84 6.72 12.58
N ILE A 33 7.09 6.72 13.89
CA ILE A 33 8.26 6.07 14.50
C ILE A 33 7.79 5.06 15.55
N GLY A 34 8.44 3.90 15.58
CA GLY A 34 8.19 2.86 16.57
C GLY A 34 7.03 1.90 16.25
N LEU A 35 6.45 2.01 15.06
CA LEU A 35 5.46 1.07 14.53
C LEU A 35 6.02 0.40 13.27
N ASP A 36 5.72 -0.87 13.07
CA ASP A 36 6.00 -1.57 11.83
C ASP A 36 4.91 -1.35 10.75
N VAL A 37 5.17 -1.82 9.53
CA VAL A 37 4.26 -1.63 8.38
C VAL A 37 2.90 -2.30 8.60
N ALA A 38 2.87 -3.44 9.28
CA ALA A 38 1.63 -4.18 9.54
C ALA A 38 0.80 -3.47 10.60
N GLU A 39 1.42 -2.96 11.66
CA GLU A 39 0.77 -2.16 12.71
C GLU A 39 0.16 -0.89 12.12
N VAL A 40 0.90 -0.17 11.27
CA VAL A 40 0.38 1.03 10.61
C VAL A 40 -0.77 0.67 9.65
N ALA A 41 -0.64 -0.39 8.86
CA ALA A 41 -1.70 -0.82 7.94
C ALA A 41 -2.98 -1.20 8.69
N ALA A 42 -2.87 -1.84 9.86
CA ALA A 42 -4.00 -2.15 10.72
C ALA A 42 -4.70 -0.90 11.24
N LEU A 43 -3.95 0.10 11.71
CA LEU A 43 -4.51 1.38 12.17
C LEU A 43 -5.22 2.12 11.03
N VAL A 44 -4.61 2.18 9.84
CA VAL A 44 -5.21 2.82 8.66
C VAL A 44 -6.48 2.07 8.23
N ALA A 45 -6.47 0.74 8.22
CA ALA A 45 -7.65 -0.05 7.89
C ALA A 45 -8.79 0.12 8.90
N ASP A 46 -8.49 0.19 10.20
CA ASP A 46 -9.49 0.42 11.25
C ASP A 46 -10.14 1.81 11.10
N GLU A 47 -9.34 2.85 10.87
CA GLU A 47 -9.84 4.22 10.69
C GLU A 47 -10.70 4.36 9.43
N LEU A 48 -10.32 3.70 8.33
CA LEU A 48 -11.00 3.82 7.03
C LEU A 48 -12.10 2.77 6.81
N GLY A 49 -12.26 1.81 7.73
CA GLY A 49 -13.10 0.63 7.51
C GLY A 49 -12.65 -0.22 6.30
N GLY A 50 -11.34 -0.22 6.02
CA GLY A 50 -10.73 -0.82 4.85
C GLY A 50 -10.22 -2.25 5.04
N ALA A 51 -9.78 -2.85 3.93
CA ALA A 51 -9.14 -4.15 3.88
C ALA A 51 -7.65 -4.00 3.49
N ILE A 52 -6.79 -4.74 4.19
CA ILE A 52 -5.35 -4.76 3.96
C ILE A 52 -5.01 -5.82 2.90
N ALA A 53 -4.19 -5.44 1.93
CA ALA A 53 -3.53 -6.35 1.00
C ALA A 53 -2.01 -6.25 1.19
N ALA A 54 -1.43 -7.24 1.86
CA ALA A 54 0.01 -7.32 2.07
C ALA A 54 0.73 -7.64 0.76
N LYS A 55 1.64 -6.76 0.30
CA LYS A 55 2.46 -6.99 -0.90
C LYS A 55 3.76 -7.70 -0.56
N ASN A 56 4.41 -7.25 0.51
CA ASN A 56 5.62 -7.83 1.08
C ASN A 56 5.80 -7.30 2.52
N ASP A 57 6.86 -7.72 3.20
CA ASP A 57 7.18 -7.34 4.60
C ASP A 57 7.34 -5.83 4.84
N TYR A 58 7.51 -5.03 3.78
CA TYR A 58 7.81 -3.60 3.85
C TYR A 58 6.78 -2.71 3.14
N GLU A 59 5.74 -3.31 2.55
CA GLU A 59 4.75 -2.59 1.75
C GLU A 59 3.38 -3.29 1.81
N HIS A 60 2.36 -2.54 2.21
CA HIS A 60 0.96 -2.97 2.26
C HIS A 60 0.07 -1.93 1.56
N GLU A 61 -1.05 -2.39 1.01
CA GLU A 61 -2.11 -1.51 0.53
C GLU A 61 -3.33 -1.61 1.44
N VAL A 62 -4.00 -0.49 1.70
CA VAL A 62 -5.32 -0.44 2.32
C VAL A 62 -6.34 0.10 1.33
N ARG A 63 -7.46 -0.60 1.18
CA ARG A 63 -8.55 -0.27 0.25
C ARG A 63 -9.87 -0.25 1.01
N GLY A 64 -10.70 0.78 0.85
CA GLY A 64 -11.99 0.80 1.54
C GLY A 64 -12.79 2.09 1.38
N ASP A 65 -12.13 3.21 1.12
CA ASP A 65 -12.78 4.51 0.97
C ASP A 65 -12.85 4.99 -0.50
N ALA A 66 -13.43 6.18 -0.69
CA ALA A 66 -13.56 6.82 -2.00
C ALA A 66 -12.29 7.62 -2.40
N ASP A 67 -11.33 7.78 -1.51
CA ASP A 67 -10.12 8.59 -1.72
C ASP A 67 -9.00 7.79 -2.40
N GLY A 68 -9.11 6.46 -2.39
CA GLY A 68 -8.37 5.58 -3.27
C GLY A 68 -7.61 4.48 -2.52
N VAL A 69 -6.47 4.07 -3.08
CA VAL A 69 -5.60 3.07 -2.44
C VAL A 69 -4.58 3.81 -1.59
N TRP A 70 -4.53 3.45 -0.31
CA TRP A 70 -3.52 3.92 0.61
C TRP A 70 -2.33 2.96 0.61
N THR A 71 -1.14 3.47 0.38
CA THR A 71 0.10 2.68 0.47
C THR A 71 0.75 2.92 1.83
N VAL A 72 1.02 1.84 2.56
CA VAL A 72 1.77 1.86 3.81
C VAL A 72 3.10 1.18 3.59
N GLU A 73 4.20 1.88 3.84
CA GLU A 73 5.52 1.39 3.50
C GLU A 73 6.60 1.82 4.49
N LEU A 74 7.62 0.97 4.66
CA LEU A 74 8.84 1.34 5.36
C LEU A 74 9.71 2.17 4.41
N ASP A 75 9.93 3.46 4.67
CA ASP A 75 10.72 4.32 3.78
C ASP A 75 12.23 4.04 3.81
N SER A 76 12.61 2.87 3.31
CA SER A 76 13.98 2.46 3.06
C SER A 76 14.07 1.75 1.72
N ARG A 77 14.62 2.44 0.72
CA ARG A 77 14.73 1.90 -0.65
C ARG A 77 15.47 0.56 -0.70
N GLN A 78 16.50 0.37 0.12
CA GLN A 78 17.26 -0.89 0.17
C GLN A 78 16.42 -2.04 0.73
N LEU A 79 15.66 -1.81 1.82
CA LEU A 79 14.82 -2.84 2.43
C LEU A 79 13.63 -3.18 1.54
N LYS A 80 12.95 -2.18 0.98
CA LYS A 80 11.88 -2.38 -0.02
C LYS A 80 12.35 -3.27 -1.19
N ARG A 81 13.56 -3.04 -1.71
CA ARG A 81 14.14 -3.85 -2.79
C ARG A 81 14.38 -5.30 -2.37
N LEU A 82 14.90 -5.53 -1.16
CA LEU A 82 15.17 -6.88 -0.65
C LEU A 82 13.86 -7.66 -0.40
N GLY A 83 12.81 -7.00 0.11
CA GLY A 83 11.50 -7.62 0.33
C GLY A 83 10.83 -8.09 -0.97
N ARG A 84 10.87 -7.26 -2.03
CA ARG A 84 10.31 -7.65 -3.34
C ARG A 84 11.01 -8.87 -3.94
N ALA A 85 12.34 -8.89 -3.94
CA ALA A 85 13.12 -10.01 -4.46
C ALA A 85 12.81 -11.33 -3.73
N ARG A 86 12.58 -11.29 -2.41
CA ARG A 86 12.19 -12.48 -1.63
C ARG A 86 10.82 -13.01 -2.05
N THR A 87 9.85 -12.11 -2.22
CA THR A 87 8.47 -12.46 -2.59
C THR A 87 8.41 -13.09 -3.99
N GLU A 88 9.18 -12.51 -4.93
CA GLU A 88 9.32 -13.03 -6.30
C GLU A 88 9.94 -14.43 -6.33
N ALA A 89 11.01 -14.67 -5.54
CA ALA A 89 11.64 -15.97 -5.46
C ALA A 89 10.70 -17.05 -4.87
N THR A 90 9.88 -16.70 -3.88
CA THR A 90 8.90 -17.64 -3.32
C THR A 90 7.79 -18.00 -4.32
N HIS A 91 7.36 -17.06 -5.17
CA HIS A 91 6.36 -17.34 -6.22
C HIS A 91 6.90 -18.15 -7.40
N SER A 92 8.21 -18.14 -7.67
CA SER A 92 8.79 -18.95 -8.75
C SER A 92 8.98 -20.42 -8.38
N ASP A 93 9.16 -20.73 -7.09
CA ASP A 93 9.38 -22.11 -6.63
C ASP A 93 8.09 -22.96 -6.67
N ASP A 94 6.92 -22.33 -6.64
CA ASP A 94 5.62 -23.02 -6.73
C ASP A 94 5.17 -23.31 -8.18
N ALA A 95 5.86 -22.77 -9.19
CA ALA A 95 5.47 -22.89 -10.60
C ALA A 95 6.08 -24.10 -11.35
N ASP A 96 7.07 -24.79 -10.77
CA ASP A 96 7.76 -25.95 -11.38
C ASP A 96 7.30 -27.31 -10.83
N GLY A 97 6.20 -27.35 -10.08
CA GLY A 97 5.72 -28.51 -9.34
C GLY A 97 4.54 -29.28 -9.95
N ASP A 98 4.40 -29.41 -11.27
CA ASP A 98 3.43 -30.35 -11.87
C ASP A 98 3.91 -30.96 -13.20
N ASP A 99 4.82 -31.93 -13.12
CA ASP A 99 4.93 -32.99 -14.14
C ASP A 99 5.25 -34.34 -13.47
N VAL A 100 4.25 -34.93 -12.82
CA VAL A 100 4.23 -36.37 -12.57
C VAL A 100 2.88 -36.93 -13.00
N VAL A 101 2.59 -36.87 -14.31
CA VAL A 101 1.50 -37.67 -14.86
C VAL A 101 1.98 -39.10 -15.00
N ARG A 102 1.59 -39.92 -14.02
CA ARG A 102 1.59 -41.37 -14.09
C ARG A 102 0.90 -41.84 -15.38
N GLY A 103 1.59 -42.62 -16.21
CA GLY A 103 0.91 -43.39 -17.25
C GLY A 103 1.81 -43.92 -18.36
N ALA A 104 2.30 -45.15 -18.21
CA ALA A 104 2.40 -46.12 -19.32
C ALA A 104 2.64 -47.53 -18.75
N LEU A 105 1.56 -48.32 -18.76
CA LEU A 105 1.40 -49.77 -18.91
C LEU A 105 2.37 -50.72 -18.17
#